data_AF-A0A243SC35-F1
#
_entry.id   AF-A0A243SC35-F1
#
_cell.length_a   1.000
_cell.length_b   1.000
_cell.length_c   1.000
_cell.angle_alpha   90.00
_cell.angle_beta   90.00
_cell.angle_gamma   90.00
#
_symmetry.space_group_name_H-M   'P 1'
#
loop_
_entity.id
_entity.type
_entity.pdbx_description
1 polymer ?
#
loop_
_entity_poly.entity_id
_entity_poly.type
_entity_poly.pdbx_seq_one_letter_code
_entity_poly.pdbx_strand_id
1 'polypeptide(L)'
;NALQYCQEKKGLEIYAYCIMHSHIHLMCKATNGFILSDVMRDFKKYTSKKIIQTIKEEPESRREWLLAYFEQACAHLKRDQSYKVYQDGYHAEIIETNWFIKQKVNYIHNNPVKEKVVSSPEDYYFSSASNYAGLENELDVVMLDLF
;
A
#
# COMPACT_ATOMS: atom_id res chain seq x y z
N ASN A 1 1.42 1.24 -10.75
CA ASN A 1 0.24 0.71 -11.51
C ASN A 1 -0.24 -0.67 -11.03
N ALA A 2 -0.58 -0.84 -9.74
CA ALA A 2 -1.20 -2.08 -9.22
C ALA A 2 -2.44 -1.79 -8.37
N LEU A 3 -2.39 -0.74 -7.52
CA LEU A 3 -3.57 -0.21 -6.84
C LEU A 3 -4.59 0.32 -7.86
N GLN A 4 -4.16 1.14 -8.81
CA GLN A 4 -5.01 1.64 -9.91
C GLN A 4 -5.71 0.49 -10.66
N TYR A 5 -4.98 -0.57 -11.01
CA TYR A 5 -5.57 -1.76 -11.62
C TYR A 5 -6.65 -2.40 -10.73
N CYS A 6 -6.45 -2.44 -9.41
CA CYS A 6 -7.46 -2.94 -8.49
C CYS A 6 -8.68 -2.01 -8.43
N GLN A 7 -8.50 -0.70 -8.53
CA GLN A 7 -9.62 0.25 -8.61
C GLN A 7 -10.45 -0.01 -9.87
N GLU A 8 -9.79 -0.07 -11.02
CA GLU A 8 -10.47 -0.20 -12.33
C GLU A 8 -11.09 -1.57 -12.58
N LYS A 9 -10.45 -2.66 -12.11
CA LYS A 9 -10.79 -4.03 -12.51
C LYS A 9 -11.31 -4.90 -11.37
N LYS A 10 -11.13 -4.48 -10.12
CA LYS A 10 -11.46 -5.29 -8.93
C LYS A 10 -12.33 -4.58 -7.91
N GLY A 11 -12.97 -3.47 -8.30
CA GLY A 11 -13.90 -2.73 -7.44
C GLY A 11 -13.24 -2.24 -6.14
N LEU A 12 -11.95 -1.91 -6.16
CA LEU A 12 -11.29 -1.33 -5.00
C LEU A 12 -11.57 0.17 -4.95
N GLU A 13 -12.32 0.64 -3.97
CA GLU A 13 -12.38 2.06 -3.64
C GLU A 13 -11.28 2.36 -2.62
N ILE A 14 -10.46 3.37 -2.91
CA ILE A 14 -9.42 3.86 -2.00
C ILE A 14 -9.84 5.25 -1.55
N TYR A 15 -9.85 5.49 -0.25
CA TYR A 15 -10.21 6.78 0.34
C TYR A 15 -8.97 7.54 0.84
N ALA A 16 -7.98 6.81 1.35
CA ALA A 16 -6.68 7.36 1.71
C ALA A 16 -5.60 6.27 1.60
N TYR A 17 -4.40 6.65 1.18
CA TYR A 17 -3.23 5.79 1.16
C TYR A 17 -1.96 6.56 1.52
N CYS A 18 -0.96 5.81 1.99
CA CYS A 18 0.43 6.23 2.09
C CYS A 18 1.33 5.01 1.87
N ILE A 19 2.18 5.04 0.86
CA ILE A 19 3.13 3.98 0.52
C ILE A 19 4.49 4.40 1.05
N MET A 20 4.90 3.83 2.17
CA MET A 20 6.21 4.05 2.77
C MET A 20 7.24 3.09 2.19
N HIS A 21 8.51 3.34 2.47
CA HIS A 21 9.61 2.49 2.00
C HIS A 21 9.54 1.05 2.54
N SER A 22 8.85 0.82 3.66
CA SER A 22 8.78 -0.48 4.35
C SER A 22 7.36 -1.06 4.48
N HIS A 23 6.32 -0.24 4.35
CA HIS A 23 4.94 -0.64 4.59
C HIS A 23 3.95 0.24 3.82
N ILE A 24 2.69 -0.18 3.77
CA ILE A 24 1.61 0.58 3.11
C ILE A 24 0.48 0.74 4.10
N HIS A 25 -0.02 1.97 4.23
CA HIS A 25 -1.30 2.24 4.87
C HIS A 25 -2.36 2.49 3.80
N LEU A 26 -3.53 1.86 3.97
CA LEU A 26 -4.62 1.93 3.01
C LEU A 26 -5.97 1.95 3.75
N MET A 27 -6.75 3.00 3.51
CA MET A 27 -8.17 3.06 3.84
C MET A 27 -8.95 2.78 2.55
N CYS A 28 -9.62 1.64 2.50
CA CYS A 28 -10.26 1.16 1.27
C CYS A 28 -11.47 0.28 1.54
N LYS A 29 -12.25 0.05 0.50
CA LYS A 29 -13.43 -0.81 0.48
C LYS A 29 -13.48 -1.58 -0.83
N ALA A 30 -13.96 -2.82 -0.78
CA ALA A 30 -14.32 -3.54 -2.00
C ALA A 30 -15.80 -3.32 -2.32
N THR A 31 -16.10 -3.06 -3.60
CA THR A 31 -17.44 -2.80 -4.12
C THR A 31 -17.80 -3.80 -5.22
N ASN A 32 -18.98 -3.67 -5.84
CA ASN A 32 -19.40 -4.48 -6.99
C ASN A 32 -19.34 -6.01 -6.78
N GLY A 33 -19.58 -6.47 -5.55
CA GLY A 33 -19.55 -7.89 -5.19
C GLY A 33 -18.15 -8.48 -5.00
N PHE A 34 -17.08 -7.70 -5.14
CA PHE A 34 -15.72 -8.15 -4.85
C PHE A 34 -15.49 -8.28 -3.34
N ILE A 35 -14.67 -9.26 -2.96
CA ILE A 35 -14.27 -9.48 -1.57
C ILE A 35 -12.90 -8.84 -1.34
N LEU A 36 -12.80 -7.94 -0.35
CA LEU A 36 -11.58 -7.17 -0.11
C LEU A 36 -10.34 -8.04 0.13
N SER A 37 -10.48 -9.15 0.87
CA SER A 37 -9.37 -10.06 1.13
C SER A 37 -8.82 -10.71 -0.16
N ASP A 38 -9.68 -11.00 -1.14
CA ASP A 38 -9.26 -11.53 -2.45
C ASP A 38 -8.51 -10.47 -3.26
N VAL A 39 -9.01 -9.23 -3.27
CA VAL A 39 -8.34 -8.09 -3.92
C VAL A 39 -6.95 -7.87 -3.32
N MET A 40 -6.85 -7.83 -1.99
CA MET A 40 -5.58 -7.63 -1.28
C MET A 40 -4.61 -8.79 -1.48
N ARG A 41 -5.10 -10.03 -1.48
CA ARG A 41 -4.29 -11.22 -1.80
C ARG A 41 -3.69 -11.11 -3.20
N ASP A 42 -4.50 -10.78 -4.17
CA ASP A 42 -4.06 -10.71 -5.57
C ASP A 42 -3.11 -9.52 -5.80
N PHE A 43 -3.39 -8.38 -5.17
CA PHE A 43 -2.48 -7.22 -5.15
C PHE A 43 -1.11 -7.64 -4.63
N LYS A 44 -1.04 -8.22 -3.43
CA LYS A 44 0.22 -8.68 -2.82
C LYS A 44 0.94 -9.71 -3.68
N LYS A 45 0.21 -10.64 -4.31
CA LYS A 45 0.78 -11.66 -5.20
C LYS A 45 1.41 -11.02 -6.43
N TYR A 46 0.72 -10.08 -7.06
CA TYR A 46 1.22 -9.38 -8.25
C TYR A 46 2.45 -8.52 -7.91
N THR A 47 2.34 -7.67 -6.89
CA THR A 47 3.42 -6.77 -6.50
C THR A 47 4.64 -7.52 -5.96
N SER A 48 4.48 -8.64 -5.24
CA SER A 48 5.61 -9.47 -4.82
C SER A 48 6.43 -9.95 -6.03
N LYS A 49 5.75 -10.45 -7.07
CA LYS A 49 6.42 -10.88 -8.30
C LYS A 49 7.15 -9.73 -8.97
N LYS A 50 6.49 -8.57 -9.09
CA LYS A 50 7.07 -7.39 -9.72
C LYS A 50 8.26 -6.82 -8.94
N ILE A 51 8.19 -6.75 -7.62
CA ILE A 51 9.29 -6.30 -6.78
C ILE A 51 10.51 -7.20 -6.95
N ILE A 52 10.35 -8.52 -6.87
CA ILE A 52 11.46 -9.46 -7.07
C ILE A 52 12.02 -9.37 -8.49
N GLN A 53 11.15 -9.23 -9.49
CA GLN A 53 11.56 -9.02 -10.87
C GLN A 53 12.42 -7.75 -11.01
N THR A 54 11.94 -6.61 -10.49
CA THR A 54 12.65 -5.33 -10.51
C THR A 54 14.00 -5.42 -9.82
N ILE A 55 14.10 -6.06 -8.65
CA ILE A 55 15.38 -6.24 -7.95
C ILE A 55 16.38 -7.02 -8.81
N LYS A 56 15.93 -8.02 -9.58
CA LYS A 56 16.79 -8.83 -10.46
C LYS A 56 17.20 -8.11 -11.73
N GLU A 57 16.27 -7.38 -12.35
CA GLU A 57 16.42 -6.83 -13.69
C GLU A 57 16.98 -5.40 -13.70
N GLU A 58 16.61 -4.57 -12.71
CA GLU A 58 17.01 -3.17 -12.65
C GLU A 58 18.26 -2.96 -11.77
N PRO A 59 19.06 -1.90 -12.00
CA PRO A 59 20.17 -1.55 -11.12
C PRO A 59 19.72 -1.32 -9.66
N GLU A 60 20.10 -2.25 -8.77
CA GLU A 60 19.83 -2.17 -7.33
C GLU A 60 21.10 -2.61 -6.59
N SER A 61 21.72 -1.67 -5.86
CA SER A 61 23.00 -1.89 -5.18
C SER A 61 22.94 -2.93 -4.07
N ARG A 62 21.75 -3.17 -3.51
CA ARG A 62 21.51 -4.14 -2.43
C ARG A 62 20.91 -5.46 -2.92
N ARG A 63 20.95 -5.73 -4.24
CA ARG A 63 20.26 -6.88 -4.87
C ARG A 63 20.51 -8.20 -4.16
N GLU A 64 21.77 -8.55 -3.94
CA GLU A 64 22.15 -9.84 -3.31
C GLU A 64 21.56 -9.95 -1.90
N TRP A 65 21.69 -8.88 -1.11
CA TRP A 65 21.15 -8.83 0.25
C TRP A 65 19.62 -8.91 0.27
N LEU A 66 18.92 -8.15 -0.59
CA LEU A 66 17.46 -8.15 -0.67
C LEU A 66 16.91 -9.52 -1.09
N LEU A 67 17.50 -10.14 -2.10
CA LEU A 67 17.08 -11.46 -2.58
C LEU A 67 17.31 -12.53 -1.51
N ALA A 68 18.47 -12.52 -0.84
CA ALA A 68 18.76 -13.43 0.26
C ALA A 68 17.78 -13.23 1.43
N TYR A 69 17.46 -11.98 1.77
CA TYR A 69 16.48 -11.66 2.81
C TYR A 69 15.08 -12.22 2.48
N PHE A 70 14.59 -12.00 1.27
CA PHE A 70 13.28 -12.51 0.85
C PHE A 70 13.23 -14.02 0.66
N GLU A 71 14.35 -14.66 0.32
CA GLU A 71 14.49 -16.11 0.29
C GLU A 71 14.47 -16.70 1.70
N GLN A 72 15.22 -16.13 2.63
CA GLN A 72 15.23 -16.54 4.03
C GLN A 72 13.85 -16.41 4.69
N ALA A 73 13.07 -15.40 4.29
CA ALA A 73 11.68 -15.24 4.72
C ALA A 73 10.76 -16.41 4.30
N CYS A 74 11.21 -17.31 3.41
CA CYS A 74 10.49 -18.52 3.03
C CYS A 74 10.86 -19.76 3.85
N ALA A 75 11.92 -19.72 4.68
CA ALA A 75 12.48 -20.91 5.34
C ALA A 75 11.49 -21.70 6.22
N HIS A 76 10.46 -21.03 6.75
CA HIS A 76 9.41 -21.65 7.58
C HIS A 76 8.18 -22.12 6.77
N LEU A 77 8.12 -21.83 5.48
CA LEU A 77 6.99 -22.17 4.64
C LEU A 77 7.06 -23.64 4.21
N LYS A 78 5.92 -24.33 4.29
CA LYS A 78 5.79 -25.72 3.79
C LYS A 78 5.65 -25.82 2.28
N ARG A 79 5.37 -24.70 1.62
CA ARG A 79 5.13 -24.63 0.17
C ARG A 79 6.40 -24.20 -0.54
N ASP A 80 6.58 -24.70 -1.76
CA ASP A 80 7.67 -24.26 -2.62
C ASP A 80 7.44 -22.81 -3.09
N GLN A 81 8.18 -21.89 -2.49
CA GLN A 81 8.15 -20.47 -2.77
C GLN A 81 9.55 -19.90 -2.59
N SER A 82 10.10 -19.31 -3.66
CA SER A 82 11.49 -18.82 -3.64
C SER A 82 11.68 -17.50 -2.90
N TYR A 83 10.66 -16.62 -2.86
CA TYR A 83 10.77 -15.30 -2.24
C TYR A 83 9.45 -14.87 -1.59
N LYS A 84 9.51 -14.27 -0.39
CA LYS A 84 8.36 -13.73 0.36
C LYS A 84 8.60 -12.26 0.70
N VAL A 85 7.88 -11.37 0.02
CA VAL A 85 8.02 -9.91 0.20
C VAL A 85 7.15 -9.37 1.33
N TYR A 86 5.88 -9.79 1.41
CA TYR A 86 4.97 -9.34 2.45
C TYR A 86 4.96 -10.28 3.64
N GLN A 87 4.77 -9.70 4.84
CA GLN A 87 4.33 -10.45 6.01
C GLN A 87 2.94 -11.07 5.78
N ASP A 88 2.63 -12.11 6.56
CA ASP A 88 1.34 -12.80 6.49
C ASP A 88 0.22 -11.90 7.02
N GLY A 89 -0.94 -11.96 6.35
CA GLY A 89 -2.10 -11.15 6.72
C GLY A 89 -1.88 -9.65 6.50
N TYR A 90 -2.65 -8.83 7.20
CA TYR A 90 -2.55 -7.38 7.28
C TYR A 90 -3.24 -6.93 8.57
N HIS A 91 -2.89 -5.75 9.08
CA HIS A 91 -3.54 -5.20 10.27
C HIS A 91 -4.85 -4.51 9.87
N ALA A 92 -5.93 -5.29 9.81
CA ALA A 92 -7.25 -4.79 9.43
C ALA A 92 -7.93 -4.11 10.63
N GLU A 93 -8.42 -2.88 10.43
CA GLU A 93 -9.28 -2.18 11.37
C GLU A 93 -10.55 -1.75 10.64
N ILE A 94 -11.72 -2.11 11.18
CA ILE A 94 -13.01 -1.70 10.62
C ILE A 94 -13.28 -0.26 11.07
N ILE A 95 -13.66 0.60 10.12
CA ILE A 95 -13.94 2.01 10.38
C ILE A 95 -15.45 2.23 10.40
N GLU A 96 -15.99 2.61 11.57
CA GLU A 96 -17.44 2.65 11.80
C GLU A 96 -18.00 4.06 12.04
N THR A 97 -17.15 5.07 12.29
CA THR A 97 -17.61 6.43 12.61
C THR A 97 -16.84 7.50 11.84
N ASN A 98 -17.48 8.64 11.57
CA ASN A 98 -16.84 9.76 10.87
C ASN A 98 -15.65 10.33 11.64
N TRP A 99 -15.72 10.36 12.98
CA TRP A 99 -14.57 10.72 13.81
C TRP A 99 -13.39 9.78 13.53
N PHE A 100 -13.66 8.48 13.45
CA PHE A 100 -12.61 7.49 13.23
C PHE A 100 -12.04 7.56 11.81
N ILE A 101 -12.89 7.83 10.81
CA ILE A 101 -12.46 8.16 9.45
C ILE A 101 -11.44 9.31 9.49
N LYS A 102 -11.82 10.46 10.06
CA LYS A 102 -10.96 11.64 10.12
C LYS A 102 -9.65 11.35 10.85
N GLN A 103 -9.72 10.63 11.96
CA GLN A 103 -8.53 10.21 12.71
C GLN A 103 -7.59 9.37 11.85
N LYS A 104 -8.11 8.36 11.14
CA LYS A 104 -7.32 7.44 10.34
C LYS A 104 -6.77 8.10 9.09
N VAL A 105 -7.54 8.94 8.40
CA VAL A 105 -7.03 9.73 7.26
C VAL A 105 -5.84 10.58 7.71
N ASN A 106 -5.98 11.35 8.80
CA ASN A 106 -4.90 12.14 9.36
C ASN A 106 -3.67 11.28 9.73
N TYR A 107 -3.88 10.13 10.36
CA TYR A 107 -2.79 9.22 10.71
C TYR A 107 -2.05 8.70 9.47
N ILE A 108 -2.78 8.28 8.44
CA ILE A 108 -2.21 7.79 7.18
C ILE A 108 -1.37 8.88 6.52
N HIS A 109 -1.92 10.08 6.37
CA HIS A 109 -1.26 11.20 5.70
C HIS A 109 -0.05 11.74 6.48
N ASN A 110 -0.09 11.73 7.81
CA ASN A 110 1.01 12.23 8.64
C ASN A 110 2.16 11.22 8.83
N ASN A 111 2.05 9.99 8.29
CA ASN A 111 3.10 8.99 8.46
C ASN A 111 4.47 9.45 7.92
N PRO A 112 4.58 10.03 6.71
CA PRO A 112 5.83 10.58 6.18
C PRO A 112 6.43 11.71 7.03
N VAL A 113 5.58 12.56 7.63
CA VAL A 113 6.01 13.64 8.51
C VAL A 113 6.54 13.08 9.82
N LYS A 114 5.84 12.09 10.40
CA LYS A 114 6.28 11.40 11.62
C LYS A 114 7.62 10.70 11.44
N GLU A 115 7.86 10.12 10.27
CA GLU A 115 9.15 9.52 9.89
C GLU A 115 10.20 10.56 9.44
N LYS A 116 9.85 11.86 9.43
CA LYS A 116 10.72 12.98 9.05
C LYS A 116 11.23 12.90 7.60
N VAL A 117 10.45 12.29 6.72
CA VAL A 117 10.75 12.22 5.29
C VAL A 117 10.41 13.54 4.59
N VAL A 118 9.32 14.18 5.03
CA VAL A 118 8.85 15.48 4.54
C VAL A 118 8.38 16.36 5.71
N SER A 119 8.29 17.66 5.49
CA SER A 119 7.80 18.62 6.49
C SER A 119 6.28 18.70 6.53
N SER A 120 5.61 18.53 5.38
CA SER A 120 4.15 18.55 5.25
C SER A 120 3.63 17.27 4.61
N PRO A 121 2.45 16.74 5.01
CA PRO A 121 1.89 15.50 4.46
C PRO A 121 1.76 15.48 2.94
N GLU A 122 1.32 16.59 2.35
CA GLU A 122 1.04 16.77 0.93
C GLU A 122 2.29 16.81 0.06
N ASP A 123 3.46 17.06 0.65
CA ASP A 123 4.75 17.01 -0.06
C ASP A 123 5.20 15.57 -0.36
N TYR A 124 4.59 14.57 0.29
CA TYR A 124 4.96 13.17 0.07
C TYR A 124 4.26 12.58 -1.16
N TYR A 125 5.03 12.47 -2.25
CA TYR A 125 4.56 11.99 -3.56
C TYR A 125 3.75 10.68 -3.51
N PHE A 126 4.12 9.75 -2.63
CA PHE A 126 3.48 8.43 -2.53
C PHE A 126 2.35 8.38 -1.48
N SER A 127 1.65 9.50 -1.27
CA SER A 127 0.52 9.63 -0.35
C SER A 127 -0.66 10.32 -1.02
N SER A 128 -1.87 9.93 -0.63
CA SER A 128 -3.10 10.63 -1.02
C SER A 128 -3.28 12.01 -0.37
N ALA A 129 -2.37 12.44 0.51
CA ALA A 129 -2.47 13.77 1.12
C ALA A 129 -2.55 14.89 0.05
N SER A 130 -1.85 14.71 -1.08
CA SER A 130 -1.93 15.63 -2.22
C SER A 130 -3.31 15.67 -2.87
N ASN A 131 -4.06 14.55 -2.93
CA ASN A 131 -5.45 14.54 -3.39
C ASN A 131 -6.32 15.49 -2.53
N TYR A 132 -6.13 15.44 -1.21
CA TYR A 132 -6.88 16.27 -0.24
C TYR A 132 -6.45 17.73 -0.24
N ALA A 133 -5.21 18.02 -0.64
CA ALA A 133 -4.72 19.38 -0.83
C ALA A 133 -5.05 19.98 -2.22
N GLY A 134 -5.68 19.20 -3.12
CA GLY A 134 -5.94 19.64 -4.50
C GLY A 134 -4.67 19.79 -5.35
N LEU A 135 -3.62 19.06 -4.99
CA LEU A 135 -2.33 19.05 -5.68
C LEU A 135 -2.24 17.87 -6.67
N GLU A 136 -1.17 17.89 -7.47
CA GLU A 136 -0.84 16.77 -8.37
C GLU A 136 -0.61 15.48 -7.57
N ASN A 137 -1.09 14.37 -8.12
CA ASN A 137 -1.08 13.08 -7.45
C ASN A 137 -0.87 11.94 -8.46
N GLU A 138 -0.29 10.84 -8.00
CA GLU A 138 -0.02 9.64 -8.81
C GLU A 138 -1.23 8.70 -8.88
N LEU A 139 -2.13 8.75 -7.90
CA LEU A 139 -3.26 7.84 -7.76
C LEU A 139 -4.48 8.56 -7.22
N ASP A 140 -5.57 8.52 -7.97
CA ASP A 140 -6.85 9.10 -7.54
C ASP A 140 -7.46 8.31 -6.38
N VAL A 141 -8.13 9.04 -5.48
CA VAL A 141 -8.91 8.48 -4.37
C VAL A 141 -10.34 9.01 -4.39
N VAL A 142 -11.25 8.25 -3.78
CA VAL A 142 -12.60 8.74 -3.48
C VAL A 142 -12.48 9.69 -2.29
N MET A 143 -12.59 10.98 -2.59
CA MET A 143 -12.50 12.04 -1.60
C MET A 143 -13.61 11.93 -0.56
N LEU A 144 -13.22 11.97 0.71
CA LEU A 144 -14.16 12.05 1.82
C LEU A 144 -14.31 13.50 2.25
N ASP A 145 -15.54 13.95 2.43
CA ASP A 145 -15.81 15.22 3.10
C ASP A 145 -15.55 15.05 4.60
N LEU A 146 -14.46 15.64 5.08
CA LEU A 146 -13.99 15.51 6.46
C LEU A 146 -14.46 16.68 7.36
N PHE A 147 -15.59 17.30 6.97
CA PHE A 147 -16.30 18.45 7.55
C PHE A 147 -15.69 19.81 7.22
#